data_AF-A0A131YI15-F1
#
_entry.id   AF-A0A131YI15-F1
#
_cell.length_a   1.000
_cell.length_b   1.000
_cell.length_c   1.000
_cell.angle_alpha   90.00
_cell.angle_beta   90.00
_cell.angle_gamma   90.00
#
_symmetry.space_group_name_H-M   'P 1'
#
loop_
_entity.id
_entity.type
_entity.pdbx_description
1 polymer ?
#
loop_
_entity_poly.entity_id
_entity_poly.type
_entity_poly.pdbx_seq_one_letter_code
_entity_poly.pdbx_strand_id
1 'polypeptide(L)'
;MKRRRLSLFTHLQDRHCNEQVLQIQAVRRQQISQFGKASLPPPAQPPPHPGYAPDAALLAIRRHALAYYNHRDASDEKESALAKSIRLTSALIIRNLATYSSRARRYLRRYEQQLSTVAMSPLESSRTIAQCLLEMSRVPTPD
;
A
#
# COMPACT_ATOMS: atom_id res chain seq x y z
N MET A 1 -20.39 -4.12 19.57
CA MET A 1 -20.86 -5.03 18.49
C MET A 1 -19.86 -5.02 17.33
N LYS A 2 -19.15 -6.13 17.06
CA LYS A 2 -18.27 -6.26 15.87
C LYS A 2 -19.15 -6.44 14.62
N ARG A 3 -19.07 -5.53 13.63
CA ARG A 3 -19.71 -5.73 12.32
C ARG A 3 -19.18 -7.03 11.70
N ARG A 4 -20.06 -8.00 11.45
CA ARG A 4 -19.69 -9.29 10.86
C ARG A 4 -19.22 -9.04 9.42
N ARG A 5 -17.94 -9.32 9.10
CA ARG A 5 -17.33 -9.11 7.77
C ARG A 5 -18.14 -9.70 6.60
N LEU A 6 -18.94 -10.73 6.88
CA LEU A 6 -19.84 -11.37 5.92
C LEU A 6 -20.99 -10.46 5.44
N SER A 7 -21.37 -9.42 6.20
CA SER A 7 -22.47 -8.52 5.81
C SER A 7 -22.10 -7.57 4.68
N LEU A 8 -20.81 -7.21 4.55
CA LEU A 8 -20.36 -6.26 3.54
C LEU A 8 -20.24 -6.92 2.16
N PHE A 9 -19.62 -8.10 2.11
CA PHE A 9 -19.47 -8.85 0.85
C PHE A 9 -20.84 -9.23 0.27
N THR A 10 -21.74 -9.73 1.11
CA THR A 10 -23.13 -10.04 0.70
C THR A 10 -23.88 -8.79 0.25
N HIS A 11 -23.78 -7.68 0.97
CA HIS A 11 -24.40 -6.42 0.55
C HIS A 11 -23.86 -5.92 -0.80
N LEU A 12 -22.55 -5.98 -1.02
CA LEU A 12 -21.96 -5.61 -2.30
C LEU A 12 -22.46 -6.53 -3.43
N GLN A 13 -22.51 -7.83 -3.19
CA GLN A 13 -22.98 -8.79 -4.19
C GLN A 13 -24.47 -8.59 -4.51
N ASP A 14 -25.33 -8.45 -3.49
CA ASP A 14 -26.78 -8.35 -3.68
C ASP A 14 -27.22 -6.98 -4.23
N ARG A 15 -26.56 -5.88 -3.82
CA ARG A 15 -26.98 -4.52 -4.19
C ARG A 15 -26.20 -3.90 -5.34
N HIS A 16 -24.95 -4.29 -5.55
CA HIS A 16 -24.05 -3.60 -6.49
C HIS A 16 -23.48 -4.52 -7.58
N CYS A 17 -23.22 -5.78 -7.29
CA CYS A 17 -22.63 -6.75 -8.22
C CYS A 17 -23.62 -7.83 -8.66
N ASN A 18 -24.92 -7.59 -8.52
CA ASN A 18 -25.94 -8.49 -9.06
C ASN A 18 -25.88 -8.47 -10.60
N GLU A 19 -26.17 -9.60 -11.23
CA GLU A 19 -26.05 -9.82 -12.68
C GLU A 19 -26.78 -8.74 -13.50
N GLN A 20 -27.99 -8.38 -13.08
CA GLN A 20 -28.78 -7.31 -13.71
C GLN A 20 -28.06 -5.96 -13.65
N VAL A 21 -27.48 -5.61 -12.50
CA VAL A 21 -26.76 -4.34 -12.31
C VAL A 21 -25.50 -4.31 -13.17
N LEU A 22 -24.77 -5.44 -13.24
CA LEU A 22 -23.56 -5.56 -14.06
C LEU A 22 -23.88 -5.41 -15.55
N GLN A 23 -24.96 -6.03 -16.04
CA GLN A 23 -25.41 -5.89 -17.43
C GLN A 23 -25.80 -4.44 -17.75
N ILE A 24 -26.57 -3.78 -16.88
CA ILE A 24 -26.96 -2.37 -17.06
C ILE A 24 -25.73 -1.47 -17.14
N GLN A 25 -24.74 -1.67 -16.26
CA GLN A 25 -23.50 -0.88 -16.26
C GLN A 25 -22.64 -1.16 -17.50
N ALA A 26 -22.60 -2.41 -17.99
CA ALA A 26 -21.88 -2.77 -19.21
C ALA A 26 -22.47 -2.08 -20.44
N VAL A 27 -23.79 -2.14 -20.61
CA VAL A 27 -24.51 -1.43 -21.69
C VAL A 27 -24.30 0.07 -21.59
N ARG A 28 -24.32 0.62 -20.37
CA ARG A 28 -24.06 2.05 -20.14
C ARG A 28 -22.67 2.48 -20.61
N ARG A 29 -21.63 1.69 -20.32
CA ARG A 29 -20.26 1.96 -20.79
C ARG A 29 -20.18 1.91 -22.31
N GLN A 30 -20.85 0.95 -22.95
CA GLN A 30 -20.91 0.86 -24.41
C GLN A 30 -21.61 2.09 -25.04
N GLN A 31 -22.74 2.51 -24.48
CA GLN A 31 -23.47 3.70 -24.95
C GLN A 31 -22.66 4.99 -24.78
N ILE A 32 -22.01 5.19 -23.64
CA ILE A 32 -21.13 6.35 -23.43
C ILE A 32 -19.95 6.32 -24.41
N SER A 33 -19.37 5.15 -24.65
CA SER A 33 -18.27 5.00 -25.60
C SER A 33 -18.67 5.28 -27.04
N GLN A 34 -19.90 4.95 -27.45
CA GLN A 34 -20.36 5.15 -28.83
C GLN A 34 -20.99 6.53 -29.07
N PHE A 35 -21.82 7.02 -28.14
CA PHE A 35 -22.66 8.20 -28.33
C PHE A 35 -22.31 9.37 -27.40
N GLY A 36 -21.30 9.21 -26.52
CA GLY A 36 -20.90 10.20 -25.53
C GLY A 36 -21.90 10.44 -24.40
N LYS A 37 -23.10 9.84 -24.47
CA LYS A 37 -24.17 9.95 -23.47
C LYS A 37 -24.86 8.60 -23.30
N ALA A 38 -25.21 8.26 -22.06
CA ALA A 38 -26.03 7.09 -21.76
C ALA A 38 -27.51 7.46 -21.73
N SER A 39 -28.35 6.66 -22.38
CA SER A 39 -29.82 6.77 -22.31
C SER A 39 -30.40 6.17 -21.02
N LEU A 40 -29.61 5.34 -20.33
CA LEU A 40 -30.00 4.64 -19.12
C LEU A 40 -30.04 5.58 -17.90
N PRO A 41 -31.05 5.44 -17.01
CA PRO A 41 -31.17 6.26 -15.81
C PRO A 41 -29.90 6.14 -14.94
N PRO A 42 -29.42 7.25 -14.37
CA PRO A 42 -28.27 7.21 -13.48
C PRO A 42 -28.55 6.34 -12.25
N PRO A 43 -27.52 5.68 -11.70
CA PRO A 43 -27.67 4.95 -10.44
C PRO A 43 -28.23 5.89 -9.39
N ALA A 44 -29.20 5.39 -8.61
CA ALA A 44 -29.79 6.14 -7.52
C ALA A 44 -28.68 6.69 -6.63
N GLN A 45 -28.63 8.01 -6.50
CA GLN A 45 -27.68 8.65 -5.60
C GLN A 45 -27.97 8.15 -4.18
N PRO A 46 -26.94 7.85 -3.38
CA PRO A 46 -27.16 7.50 -1.99
C PRO A 46 -27.97 8.61 -1.32
N PRO A 47 -28.96 8.28 -0.47
CA PRO A 47 -29.74 9.29 0.21
C PRO A 47 -28.81 10.24 0.95
N PRO A 48 -29.07 11.57 0.88
CA PRO A 48 -28.23 12.55 1.55
C PRO A 48 -28.18 12.21 3.03
N HIS A 49 -26.97 11.95 3.53
CA HIS A 49 -26.72 11.69 4.94
C HIS A 49 -27.12 12.93 5.77
N PRO A 50 -28.01 12.79 6.77
CA PRO A 50 -28.33 13.90 7.65
C PRO A 50 -27.08 14.39 8.37
N GLY A 51 -26.73 15.66 8.22
CA GLY A 51 -25.68 16.33 9.00
C GLY A 51 -24.27 16.37 8.38
N TYR A 52 -24.05 15.79 7.20
CA TYR A 52 -22.77 15.95 6.47
C TYR A 52 -22.98 16.81 5.23
N ALA A 53 -22.07 17.77 5.01
CA ALA A 53 -22.07 18.61 3.81
C ALA A 53 -21.91 17.78 2.52
N PRO A 54 -22.33 18.28 1.34
CA PRO A 54 -22.18 17.57 0.06
C PRO A 54 -20.75 17.11 -0.23
N ASP A 55 -19.76 17.91 0.21
CA ASP A 55 -18.33 17.61 0.03
C ASP A 55 -17.70 16.87 1.22
N ALA A 56 -18.49 16.35 2.17
CA ALA A 56 -17.96 15.72 3.38
C ALA A 56 -17.02 14.55 3.09
N ALA A 57 -17.31 13.74 2.07
CA ALA A 57 -16.43 12.64 1.65
C ALA A 57 -15.08 13.16 1.14
N LEU A 58 -15.09 14.21 0.31
CA LEU A 58 -13.89 14.82 -0.24
C LEU A 58 -13.08 15.53 0.85
N LEU A 59 -13.75 16.22 1.78
CA LEU A 59 -13.14 16.84 2.94
C LEU A 59 -12.51 15.79 3.87
N ALA A 60 -13.17 14.66 4.07
CA ALA A 60 -12.64 13.52 4.82
C ALA A 60 -11.40 12.95 4.14
N ILE A 61 -11.43 12.72 2.82
CA ILE A 61 -10.27 12.24 2.06
C ILE A 61 -9.09 13.22 2.21
N ARG A 62 -9.31 14.53 2.01
CA ARG A 62 -8.26 15.55 2.18
C ARG A 62 -7.69 15.55 3.59
N ARG A 63 -8.56 15.50 4.61
CA ARG A 63 -8.13 15.44 6.01
C ARG A 63 -7.32 14.19 6.31
N HIS A 64 -7.76 13.02 5.83
CA HIS A 64 -7.06 11.76 6.05
C HIS A 64 -5.75 11.66 5.26
N ALA A 65 -5.70 12.20 4.04
CA ALA A 65 -4.47 12.30 3.26
C ALA A 65 -3.44 13.18 4.00
N LEU A 66 -3.83 14.37 4.45
CA LEU A 66 -2.95 15.25 5.23
C LEU A 66 -2.51 14.63 6.56
N ALA A 67 -3.43 13.97 7.28
CA ALA A 67 -3.08 13.24 8.50
C ALA A 67 -2.07 12.12 8.23
N TYR A 68 -2.17 11.42 7.09
CA TYR A 68 -1.20 10.40 6.69
C TYR A 68 0.19 10.99 6.40
N TYR A 69 0.27 12.13 5.70
CA TYR A 69 1.54 12.83 5.47
C TYR A 69 2.15 13.34 6.78
N ASN A 70 1.36 14.01 7.62
CA ASN A 70 1.83 14.51 8.91
C ASN A 70 2.25 13.37 9.85
N HIS A 71 1.60 12.21 9.80
CA HIS A 71 2.03 11.02 10.54
C HIS A 71 3.33 10.41 9.99
N ARG A 72 3.61 10.54 8.69
CA ARG A 72 4.91 10.14 8.12
C ARG A 72 6.02 11.02 8.69
N ASP A 73 5.84 12.33 8.72
CA ASP A 73 6.83 13.25 9.27
C ASP A 73 6.96 13.12 10.80
N ALA A 74 5.86 12.81 11.50
CA ALA A 74 5.89 12.51 12.94
C ALA A 74 6.47 11.12 13.26
N SER A 75 6.39 10.15 12.35
CA SER A 75 7.12 8.87 12.51
C SER A 75 8.62 9.02 12.28
N ASP A 76 9.03 10.15 11.68
CA ASP A 76 10.42 10.61 11.64
C ASP A 76 10.85 11.30 12.95
N GLU A 77 9.98 11.35 13.98
CA GLU A 77 10.40 11.66 15.34
C GLU A 77 11.36 10.58 15.88
N LYS A 78 12.64 10.87 15.65
CA LYS A 78 13.69 10.96 16.67
C LYS A 78 14.46 9.66 16.97
N GLU A 79 14.99 9.01 15.93
CA GLU A 79 16.24 8.27 16.17
C GLU A 79 17.31 9.27 16.64
N SER A 80 17.92 8.99 17.80
CA SER A 80 19.10 9.72 18.25
C SER A 80 20.20 9.63 17.18
N ALA A 81 21.08 10.64 17.11
CA ALA A 81 22.20 10.60 16.16
C ALA A 81 23.03 9.31 16.29
N LEU A 82 23.15 8.79 17.51
CA LEU A 82 23.77 7.50 17.80
C LEU A 82 22.97 6.32 17.22
N ALA A 83 21.65 6.29 17.35
CA ALA A 83 20.83 5.22 16.78
C ALA A 83 20.95 5.19 15.24
N LYS A 84 20.96 6.37 14.60
CA LYS A 84 21.17 6.49 13.14
C LYS A 84 22.51 5.91 12.72
N SER A 85 23.60 6.27 13.42
CA SER A 85 24.94 5.80 13.08
C SER A 85 25.09 4.29 13.30
N ILE A 86 24.54 3.74 14.39
CA ILE A 86 24.53 2.30 14.65
C ILE A 86 23.76 1.56 13.56
N ARG A 87 22.56 2.04 13.19
CA ARG A 87 21.73 1.41 12.17
C ARG A 87 22.41 1.43 10.80
N LEU A 88 22.94 2.58 10.39
CA LEU A 88 23.64 2.72 9.12
C LEU A 88 24.88 1.82 9.06
N THR A 89 25.69 1.80 10.13
CA THR A 89 26.87 0.93 10.22
C THR A 89 26.47 -0.55 10.14
N SER A 90 25.41 -0.94 10.87
CA SER A 90 24.87 -2.31 10.82
C SER A 90 24.41 -2.69 9.41
N ALA A 91 23.71 -1.79 8.71
CA ALA A 91 23.26 -2.01 7.34
C ALA A 91 24.45 -2.19 6.37
N LEU A 92 25.51 -1.40 6.52
CA LEU A 92 26.73 -1.53 5.72
C LEU A 92 27.45 -2.85 5.97
N ILE A 93 27.55 -3.29 7.23
CA ILE A 93 28.12 -4.60 7.59
C ILE A 93 27.31 -5.73 6.94
N ILE A 94 25.98 -5.69 7.07
CA ILE A 94 25.08 -6.69 6.49
C ILE A 94 25.24 -6.74 4.97
N ARG A 95 25.31 -5.58 4.30
CA ARG A 95 25.57 -5.51 2.86
C ARG A 95 26.91 -6.13 2.49
N ASN A 96 28.00 -5.78 3.20
CA ASN A 96 29.32 -6.35 2.94
C ASN A 96 29.32 -7.88 3.10
N LEU A 97 28.65 -8.40 4.14
CA LEU A 97 28.49 -9.85 4.33
C LEU A 97 27.72 -10.48 3.15
N ALA A 98 26.64 -9.86 2.70
CA ALA A 98 25.87 -10.34 1.56
C ALA A 98 26.68 -10.30 0.24
N THR A 99 27.53 -9.30 0.05
CA THR A 99 28.42 -9.20 -1.12
C THR A 99 29.45 -10.32 -1.14
N TYR A 100 30.20 -10.51 -0.05
CA TYR A 100 31.40 -11.36 -0.05
C TYR A 100 31.18 -12.80 0.47
N SER A 101 30.06 -13.11 1.12
CA SER A 101 29.85 -14.43 1.74
C SER A 101 28.55 -15.12 1.28
N SER A 102 28.71 -16.22 0.54
CA SER A 102 27.60 -17.09 0.12
C SER A 102 26.87 -17.71 1.31
N ARG A 103 27.61 -18.11 2.35
CA ARG A 103 27.06 -18.62 3.60
C ARG A 103 26.22 -17.56 4.33
N ALA A 104 26.70 -16.31 4.37
CA ALA A 104 25.94 -15.20 4.96
C ALA A 104 24.64 -14.95 4.19
N ARG A 105 24.65 -14.93 2.85
CA ARG A 105 23.43 -14.81 2.03
C ARG A 105 22.40 -15.88 2.40
N ARG A 106 22.82 -17.13 2.59
CA ARG A 106 21.92 -18.23 2.98
C ARG A 106 21.28 -18.02 4.35
N TYR A 107 22.00 -17.48 5.33
CA TYR A 107 21.43 -17.13 6.64
C TYR A 107 20.51 -15.92 6.57
N LEU A 108 20.90 -14.87 5.83
CA LEU A 108 20.13 -13.64 5.69
C LEU A 108 18.77 -13.86 5.01
N ARG A 109 18.62 -14.86 4.14
CA ARG A 109 17.32 -15.23 3.54
C ARG A 109 16.22 -15.54 4.57
N ARG A 110 16.59 -16.01 5.77
CA ARG A 110 15.62 -16.24 6.86
C ARG A 110 15.03 -14.93 7.41
N TYR A 111 15.76 -13.82 7.25
CA TYR A 111 15.39 -12.50 7.73
C TYR A 111 14.92 -11.57 6.59
N GLU A 112 14.72 -12.10 5.39
CA GLU A 112 14.37 -11.34 4.19
C GLU A 112 13.12 -10.48 4.38
N GLN A 113 12.08 -11.01 5.03
CA GLN A 113 10.86 -10.25 5.32
C GLN A 113 11.14 -9.01 6.20
N GLN A 114 12.00 -9.15 7.20
CA GLN A 114 12.35 -8.04 8.09
C GLN A 114 13.22 -7.01 7.35
N LEU A 115 14.20 -7.48 6.58
CA LEU A 115 15.04 -6.61 5.74
C LEU A 115 14.20 -5.87 4.69
N SER A 116 13.21 -6.52 4.08
CA SER A 116 12.27 -5.89 3.15
C SER A 116 11.44 -4.79 3.82
N THR A 117 10.98 -5.04 5.04
CA THR A 117 10.25 -4.03 5.83
C THR A 117 11.14 -2.80 6.08
N VAL A 118 12.41 -3.01 6.44
CA VAL A 118 13.38 -1.91 6.65
C VAL A 118 13.71 -1.21 5.33
N ALA A 119 13.84 -1.92 4.21
CA ALA A 119 14.09 -1.33 2.89
C ALA A 119 12.96 -0.40 2.43
N MET A 120 11.71 -0.68 2.84
CA MET A 120 10.54 0.15 2.53
C MET A 120 10.31 1.28 3.54
N SER A 121 11.07 1.32 4.63
CA SER A 121 10.96 2.36 5.66
C SER A 121 11.60 3.69 5.20
N PRO A 122 11.18 4.84 5.75
CA PRO A 122 11.75 6.14 5.40
C PRO A 122 13.17 6.38 5.96
N LEU A 123 13.78 5.38 6.59
CA LEU A 123 15.07 5.53 7.28
C LEU A 123 16.24 5.71 6.30
N GLU A 124 17.29 6.42 6.71
CA GLU A 124 18.52 6.63 5.90
C GLU A 124 19.17 5.31 5.46
N SER A 125 19.12 4.28 6.32
CA SER A 125 19.66 2.94 6.04
C SER A 125 18.88 2.14 4.96
N SER A 126 17.67 2.58 4.58
CA SER A 126 16.77 1.87 3.66
C SER A 126 17.44 1.51 2.34
N ARG A 127 18.14 2.47 1.71
CA ARG A 127 18.86 2.28 0.45
C ARG A 127 19.93 1.20 0.56
N THR A 128 20.69 1.17 1.66
CA THR A 128 21.75 0.18 1.89
C THR A 128 21.16 -1.22 2.06
N ILE A 129 20.03 -1.34 2.77
CA ILE A 129 19.34 -2.63 2.94
C ILE A 129 18.73 -3.10 1.62
N ALA A 130 18.18 -2.21 0.79
CA ALA A 130 17.69 -2.56 -0.54
C ALA A 130 18.82 -3.11 -1.43
N GLN A 131 20.02 -2.50 -1.38
CA GLN A 131 21.20 -3.05 -2.05
C GLN A 131 21.58 -4.44 -1.52
N CYS A 132 21.52 -4.65 -0.20
CA CYS A 132 21.77 -5.97 0.38
C CYS A 132 20.77 -7.03 -0.12
N LEU A 133 19.48 -6.71 -0.17
CA LEU A 133 18.45 -7.61 -0.69
C LEU A 133 18.71 -7.97 -2.16
N LEU A 134 19.17 -6.99 -2.97
CA LEU A 134 19.61 -7.25 -4.34
C LEU A 134 20.75 -8.26 -4.38
N GLU A 135 21.81 -8.08 -3.58
CA GLU A 135 22.94 -9.02 -3.53
C GLU A 135 22.50 -10.44 -3.09
N MET A 136 21.52 -10.55 -2.20
CA MET A 136 20.96 -11.85 -1.79
C MET A 136 20.16 -12.56 -2.89
N SER A 137 19.56 -11.78 -3.80
CA SER A 137 18.77 -12.26 -4.93
C SER A 137 19.62 -12.66 -6.15
N ARG A 138 20.86 -12.16 -6.24
CA ARG A 138 21.78 -12.55 -7.31
C ARG A 138 22.08 -14.05 -7.22
N VAL A 139 21.98 -14.71 -8.37
CA VAL A 139 22.37 -16.11 -8.53
C VAL A 139 23.88 -16.20 -8.23
N PRO A 140 24.33 -17.12 -7.36
CA PRO A 140 25.75 -17.30 -7.13
C PRO A 140 26.43 -17.61 -8.47
N THR A 141 27.36 -16.75 -8.88
CA THR A 141 28.27 -17.06 -9.97
C THR A 141 29.07 -18.29 -9.55
N PRO A 142 29.10 -19.38 -10.34
CA PRO A 142 30.02 -20.46 -10.07
C PRO A 142 31.45 -19.92 -10.22
N ASP A 143 32.27 -20.16 -9.20
CA ASP A 143 33.72 -19.94 -9.24
C ASP A 143 34.38 -20.86 -10.28
#